data_AF-W5XZA3-F1
#
_entry.id   AF-W5XZA3-F1
#
_cell.length_a   1.000
_cell.length_b   1.000
_cell.length_c   1.000
_cell.angle_alpha   90.00
_cell.angle_beta   90.00
_cell.angle_gamma   90.00
#
_symmetry.space_group_name_H-M   'P 1'
#
loop_
_entity.id
_entity.type
_entity.pdbx_description
1 polymer ?
#
loop_
_entity_poly.entity_id
_entity_poly.type
_entity_poly.pdbx_seq_one_letter_code
_entity_poly.pdbx_strand_id
1 'polypeptide(L)'
;MSNDGAKKCGCNCEELHLQMYALLDRELTPDECARLERHLETCPECRARFEAEADLRKLLRKCCCGPAPKTLREKITYSIRVERFTITER
;
A
#
# COMPACT_ATOMS: atom_id res chain seq x y z
N MET A 1 13.72 -17.21 23.73
CA MET A 1 13.89 -16.74 22.34
C MET A 1 13.09 -17.70 21.47
N SER A 2 11.80 -17.43 21.30
CA SER A 2 10.90 -18.31 20.54
C SER A 2 11.09 -18.04 19.06
N ASN A 3 11.64 -19.03 18.38
CA ASN A 3 11.90 -19.05 16.95
C ASN A 3 10.60 -19.54 16.28
N ASP A 4 9.68 -18.63 15.96
CA ASP A 4 8.48 -18.93 15.18
C ASP A 4 8.89 -19.09 13.71
N GLY A 5 9.40 -20.29 13.41
CA GLY A 5 9.74 -20.74 12.08
C GLY A 5 8.50 -20.74 11.20
N ALA A 6 8.42 -19.72 10.34
CA ALA A 6 7.51 -19.65 9.20
C ALA A 6 7.50 -21.01 8.48
N LYS A 7 6.37 -21.72 8.59
CA LYS A 7 6.16 -22.98 7.88
C LYS A 7 6.16 -22.63 6.39
N LYS A 8 7.16 -23.10 5.64
CA LYS A 8 7.15 -22.95 4.19
C LYS A 8 5.98 -23.75 3.61
N CYS A 9 4.92 -23.06 3.18
CA CYS A 9 3.98 -23.59 2.19
C CYS A 9 4.80 -24.00 0.96
N GLY A 10 4.55 -25.17 0.37
CA GLY A 10 5.14 -25.58 -0.91
C GLY A 10 4.70 -24.73 -2.12
N CYS A 11 4.00 -23.63 -1.85
CA CYS A 11 3.64 -22.58 -2.78
C CYS A 11 4.61 -21.40 -2.58
N ASN A 12 4.95 -20.68 -3.65
CA ASN A 12 5.98 -19.64 -3.71
C ASN A 12 5.67 -18.36 -2.87
N CYS A 13 5.38 -18.50 -1.57
CA CYS A 13 4.95 -17.44 -0.65
C CYS A 13 6.03 -16.39 -0.38
N GLU A 14 7.31 -16.74 -0.57
CA GLU A 14 8.45 -15.87 -0.26
C GLU A 14 8.57 -14.74 -1.30
N GLU A 15 8.41 -15.06 -2.59
CA GLU A 15 8.35 -14.07 -3.67
C GLU A 15 7.09 -13.18 -3.54
N LEU A 16 5.99 -13.78 -3.10
CA LEU A 16 4.73 -13.06 -2.92
C LEU A 16 4.73 -12.10 -1.72
N HIS A 17 5.62 -12.31 -0.74
CA HIS A 17 5.74 -11.44 0.43
C HIS A 17 6.24 -10.04 0.05
N LEU A 18 7.18 -9.93 -0.90
CA LEU A 18 7.62 -8.63 -1.40
C LEU A 18 6.50 -7.92 -2.18
N GLN A 19 5.77 -8.68 -3.00
CA GLN A 19 4.62 -8.16 -3.75
C GLN A 19 3.45 -7.76 -2.84
N MET A 20 3.32 -8.36 -1.66
CA MET A 20 2.31 -8.00 -0.67
C MET A 20 2.41 -6.53 -0.24
N TYR A 21 3.64 -6.04 -0.01
CA TYR A 21 3.86 -4.64 0.33
C TYR A 21 3.53 -3.73 -0.85
N ALA A 22 3.99 -4.07 -2.06
CA ALA A 22 3.66 -3.33 -3.27
C ALA A 22 2.13 -3.27 -3.52
N LEU A 23 1.39 -4.34 -3.19
CA LEU A 23 -0.08 -4.34 -3.24
C LEU A 23 -0.68 -3.33 -2.26
N LEU A 24 -0.19 -3.31 -1.01
CA LEU A 24 -0.65 -2.36 0.02
C LEU A 24 -0.29 -0.90 -0.30
N ASP A 25 0.82 -0.68 -1.01
CA ASP A 25 1.27 0.63 -1.49
C ASP A 25 0.61 1.04 -2.83
N ARG A 26 -0.18 0.15 -3.45
CA ARG A 26 -0.85 0.34 -4.76
C ARG A 26 0.14 0.55 -5.91
N GLU A 27 1.27 -0.13 -5.86
CA GLU A 27 2.35 -0.05 -6.85
C GLU A 27 2.34 -1.21 -7.86
N LEU A 28 1.32 -2.08 -7.79
CA LEU A 28 1.18 -3.23 -8.67
C LEU A 28 0.30 -2.94 -9.88
N THR A 29 0.60 -3.62 -10.98
CA THR A 29 -0.29 -3.69 -12.15
C THR A 29 -1.58 -4.47 -11.82
N PRO A 30 -2.67 -4.27 -12.58
CA PRO A 30 -3.92 -5.01 -12.36
C PRO A 30 -3.74 -6.54 -12.38
N ASP A 31 -2.88 -7.05 -13.27
CA ASP A 31 -2.59 -8.48 -13.39
C ASP A 31 -1.82 -9.01 -12.18
N GLU A 32 -0.93 -8.22 -11.60
CA GLU A 32 -0.21 -8.56 -10.37
C GLU A 32 -1.15 -8.59 -9.16
N CYS A 33 -2.04 -7.61 -9.04
CA CYS A 33 -3.07 -7.60 -8.00
C CYS A 33 -3.92 -8.86 -8.04
N ALA A 34 -4.44 -9.22 -9.22
CA ALA A 34 -5.29 -10.40 -9.38
C ALA A 34 -4.58 -11.72 -9.03
N ARG A 35 -3.27 -11.83 -9.31
CA ARG A 35 -2.47 -12.99 -8.91
C ARG A 35 -2.32 -13.08 -7.40
N LEU A 36 -2.05 -11.95 -6.72
CA LEU A 36 -1.93 -11.93 -5.27
C LEU A 36 -3.25 -12.23 -4.58
N GLU A 37 -4.35 -11.63 -5.03
CA GLU A 37 -5.68 -11.85 -4.45
C GLU A 37 -6.06 -13.34 -4.47
N ARG A 38 -5.84 -14.02 -5.60
CA ARG A 38 -6.06 -15.48 -5.72
C ARG A 38 -5.19 -16.29 -4.77
N HIS A 39 -3.97 -15.86 -4.51
CA HIS A 39 -3.12 -16.52 -3.53
C HIS A 39 -3.63 -16.31 -2.10
N LEU A 40 -4.05 -15.09 -1.75
CA LEU A 40 -4.62 -14.79 -0.43
C LEU A 40 -5.91 -15.59 -0.18
N GLU A 41 -6.67 -15.94 -1.22
CA GLU A 41 -7.83 -16.85 -1.12
C GLU A 41 -7.44 -18.31 -0.80
N THR A 42 -6.29 -18.77 -1.30
CA THR A 42 -5.88 -20.17 -1.21
C THR A 42 -4.86 -20.44 -0.09
N CYS A 43 -4.23 -19.41 0.45
CA CYS A 43 -3.20 -19.49 1.49
C CYS A 43 -3.59 -18.69 2.75
N PRO A 44 -4.10 -19.35 3.81
CA PRO A 44 -4.49 -18.68 5.06
C PRO A 44 -3.35 -17.97 5.78
N GLU A 45 -2.12 -18.49 5.68
CA GLU A 45 -0.95 -17.88 6.32
C GLU A 45 -0.60 -16.53 5.70
N CYS A 46 -0.58 -16.45 4.37
CA CYS A 46 -0.34 -15.18 3.66
C CYS A 46 -1.48 -14.19 3.89
N ARG A 47 -2.73 -14.67 3.97
CA ARG A 47 -3.88 -13.83 4.35
C ARG A 47 -3.71 -13.22 5.74
N ALA A 48 -3.37 -14.03 6.74
CA ALA A 48 -3.17 -13.54 8.10
C ALA A 48 -2.05 -12.48 8.18
N ARG A 49 -0.95 -12.68 7.43
CA ARG A 49 0.13 -11.68 7.34
C ARG A 49 -0.32 -10.39 6.67
N PHE A 50 -1.04 -10.48 5.55
CA PHE A 50 -1.57 -9.31 4.84
C PHE A 50 -2.51 -8.50 5.73
N GLU A 51 -3.43 -9.16 6.44
CA GLU A 51 -4.37 -8.51 7.35
C GLU A 51 -3.65 -7.81 8.51
N ALA A 52 -2.67 -8.47 9.13
CA ALA A 52 -1.86 -7.87 10.19
C ALA A 52 -1.11 -6.61 9.73
N GLU A 53 -0.50 -6.65 8.54
CA GLU A 53 0.19 -5.51 7.95
C GLU A 53 -0.77 -4.37 7.59
N ALA A 54 -1.94 -4.70 7.01
CA ALA A 54 -2.96 -3.71 6.69
C ALA A 54 -3.49 -3.00 7.95
N ASP A 55 -3.70 -3.73 9.03
CA ASP A 55 -4.13 -3.19 10.32
C ASP A 55 -3.05 -2.30 10.95
N LEU A 56 -1.78 -2.70 10.89
CA LEU A 56 -0.65 -1.87 11.32
C LEU A 56 -0.60 -0.54 10.55
N ARG A 57 -0.68 -0.60 9.21
CA ARG A 57 -0.69 0.61 8.35
C ARG A 57 -1.88 1.51 8.67
N LYS A 58 -3.06 0.93 8.94
CA LYS A 58 -4.26 1.68 9.36
C LYS A 58 -4.06 2.37 10.71
N LEU A 59 -3.40 1.71 11.66
CA LEU A 59 -3.06 2.31 12.95
C LEU A 59 -2.06 3.46 12.78
N LEU A 60 -0.98 3.25 12.02
CA LEU A 60 0.03 4.27 11.73
C LEU A 60 -0.60 5.50 11.07
N ARG A 61 -1.52 5.31 10.12
CA ARG A 61 -2.25 6.41 9.49
C ARG A 61 -3.08 7.23 10.49
N LYS A 62 -3.68 6.59 11.50
CA LYS A 62 -4.42 7.29 12.54
C LYS A 62 -3.51 8.10 13.48
N CYS A 63 -2.35 7.55 13.84
CA CYS A 63 -1.47 8.14 14.83
C CYS A 63 -0.50 9.17 14.24
N CYS A 64 -0.06 8.99 13.00
CA CYS A 64 1.08 9.71 12.43
C CYS A 64 0.71 10.60 11.23
N CYS A 65 -0.50 10.45 10.65
CA CYS A 65 -0.94 11.27 9.52
C CYS A 65 -1.97 12.32 9.98
N GLY A 66 -1.48 13.49 10.39
CA GLY A 66 -2.32 14.66 10.65
C GLY A 66 -2.71 15.41 9.37
N PRO A 67 -3.68 16.34 9.44
CA PRO A 67 -3.98 17.21 8.32
C PRO A 67 -2.75 18.04 7.94
N ALA A 68 -2.45 18.12 6.64
CA ALA A 68 -1.37 18.97 6.14
C ALA A 68 -1.55 20.43 6.64
N PRO A 69 -0.47 21.12 7.04
CA PRO A 69 -0.54 22.52 7.45
C PRO A 69 -1.26 23.39 6.42
N LYS A 70 -2.08 24.35 6.88
CA LYS A 70 -2.89 25.22 6.01
C LYS A 70 -2.04 25.93 4.95
N THR A 71 -0.88 26.44 5.35
CA THR A 71 0.06 27.13 4.47
C THR A 71 0.55 26.25 3.31
N LEU A 72 0.78 24.95 3.55
CA LEU A 72 1.18 24.02 2.51
C LEU A 72 0.01 23.74 1.55
N ARG A 73 -1.20 23.56 2.09
CA ARG A 73 -2.41 23.35 1.30
C ARG A 73 -2.72 24.55 0.40
N GLU A 74 -2.59 25.76 0.92
CA GLU A 74 -2.79 27.01 0.18
C GLU A 74 -1.79 27.14 -0.97
N LYS A 75 -0.49 26.90 -0.70
CA LYS A 75 0.56 26.91 -1.72
C LYS A 75 0.29 25.92 -2.84
N ILE A 76 0.00 24.66 -2.51
CA ILE A 76 -0.29 23.61 -3.51
C ILE A 76 -1.53 23.98 -4.35
N THR A 77 -2.60 24.45 -3.71
CA THR A 77 -3.83 24.86 -4.40
C THR A 77 -3.58 26.01 -5.38
N TYR A 78 -2.78 26.99 -4.96
CA TYR A 78 -2.37 28.10 -5.82
C TYR A 78 -1.56 27.62 -7.03
N SER A 79 -0.53 26.80 -6.81
CA SER A 79 0.32 26.26 -7.89
C SER A 79 -0.49 25.48 -8.93
N ILE A 80 -1.38 24.57 -8.48
CA ILE A 80 -2.26 23.80 -9.38
C ILE A 80 -3.17 24.74 -10.20
N ARG A 81 -3.69 25.79 -9.57
CA ARG A 81 -4.55 26.76 -10.24
C ARG A 81 -3.77 27.52 -11.32
N VAL A 82 -2.57 28.01 -11.02
CA VAL A 82 -1.72 28.75 -11.98
C VAL A 82 -1.31 27.86 -13.15
N GLU A 83 -0.87 26.62 -12.92
CA GLU A 83 -0.50 25.69 -14.00
C GLU A 83 -1.68 25.37 -14.94
N ARG A 84 -2.90 25.26 -14.41
CA ARG A 84 -4.09 25.09 -15.27
C ARG A 84 -4.34 26.28 -16.18
N PHE A 85 -4.06 27.50 -15.72
CA PHE A 85 -4.22 28.69 -16.56
C PHE A 85 -3.20 28.71 -17.71
N THR A 86 -1.94 28.36 -17.48
CA THR A 86 -0.90 28.40 -18.51
C THR A 86 -1.06 27.35 -19.62
N ILE A 87 -1.76 26.25 -19.34
CA ILE A 87 -2.07 25.21 -20.34
C ILE A 87 -3.27 25.62 -21.21
N THR A 88 -4.18 26.46 -20.70
CA THR A 88 -5.42 26.82 -21.41
C THR A 88 -5.26 28.04 -22.34
N GLU A 89 -4.23 28.86 -22.12
CA GLU A 89 -3.91 30.06 -22.91
C GLU A 89 -2.83 29.83 -23.99
N ARG A 90 -2.54 28.57 -24.34
CA ARG A 90 -1.51 28.18 -25.30
C ARG A 90 -2.07 27.43 -26.51
#